data_AF-A0A667YPH6-F1
#
_entry.id   AF-A0A667YPH6-F1
#
_cell.length_a   1.000
_cell.length_b   1.000
_cell.length_c   1.000
_cell.angle_alpha   90.00
_cell.angle_beta   90.00
_cell.angle_gamma   90.00
#
_symmetry.space_group_name_H-M   'P 1'
#
loop_
_entity.id
_entity.type
_entity.pdbx_description
1 polymer ?
#
loop_
_entity_poly.entity_id
_entity_poly.type
_entity_poly.pdbx_seq_one_letter_code
_entity_poly.pdbx_strand_id
1 'polypeptide(L)'
;DPKVSEFPIYISFCFILYISRFAIRKIMLLEFSQYLENYLWVNYTPKVSSNAYLMSICCIVNEKFRENVPAWEVFKKEPSHFPFFFKCVMEAVLNGDEAGLTLREQTVLLVFLDHCFNSLEVDLIREQVQQLISLPMWMCLLPSRLQQELKKVPKLQKFWNLIKKKFDKMDADAAEQAKKERTFLLALIKKFRGILMSIPPSVLFFALLPTRRWFNTVLDDSHLVVSCHLSSLAQREKEGHLFCQLLDMLKFYTGFEINDQTGNALTQKEMTTLHYDRITSLQRAAFAHFPELHDFALSNVAAVDTRESLTKHFGHLSPNTLHQVASYLCLLPELAEGQDTIYEKEYLLELLVSRHERRISQIEQLNQMPLYPTEKIIWDENIVPTEYYSGEGCLALPKLNLQFLTLHDYLLRNFNLFRLESTYEIRQDIEDVVSRMKPWQSEYGGVVFGGWARMAQTITAFSIVEVAKPNIGENWPARVRADVTVNLNIRDHIKHEWEGLRKHDVCFLITVRPNLPYGTRFDRRQPFVEQTGLVYVRGCEVQGMLDDKGRVIEEGTGGVTLITGHLVKAWGDTS
;
A
#
# COMPACT_ATOMS: atom_id res chain seq x y z
N ASP A 1 18.72 12.02 -45.01
CA ASP A 1 20.00 11.57 -44.44
C ASP A 1 20.86 12.74 -44.04
N PRO A 2 21.05 12.91 -42.73
CA PRO A 2 22.35 12.66 -42.15
C PRO A 2 22.26 11.42 -41.26
N LYS A 3 23.29 10.57 -41.33
CA LYS A 3 23.42 9.39 -40.49
C LYS A 3 23.48 9.83 -39.02
N VAL A 4 22.34 9.84 -38.33
CA VAL A 4 22.33 9.70 -36.87
C VAL A 4 22.96 8.35 -36.62
N SER A 5 24.19 8.33 -36.12
CA SER A 5 24.83 7.06 -35.78
C SER A 5 24.00 6.42 -34.67
N GLU A 6 23.58 5.16 -34.82
CA GLU A 6 22.97 4.38 -33.72
C GLU A 6 24.00 4.11 -32.60
N PHE A 7 25.29 4.34 -32.90
CA PHE A 7 26.44 4.07 -32.06
C PHE A 7 26.42 4.80 -30.69
N PRO A 8 26.09 6.10 -30.57
CA PRO A 8 26.03 6.81 -29.29
C PRO A 8 24.82 6.37 -28.44
N ILE A 9 23.71 5.97 -29.06
CA ILE A 9 22.56 5.39 -28.33
C ILE A 9 22.96 4.05 -27.75
N TYR A 10 23.55 3.17 -28.56
CA TYR A 10 24.00 1.86 -28.10
C TYR A 10 25.11 1.97 -27.05
N ILE A 11 26.00 2.96 -27.14
CA ILE A 11 27.03 3.23 -26.13
C ILE A 11 26.41 3.77 -24.84
N SER A 12 25.55 4.80 -24.91
CA SER A 12 24.88 5.34 -23.71
C SER A 12 23.98 4.28 -23.06
N PHE A 13 23.26 3.49 -23.85
CA PHE A 13 22.43 2.39 -23.39
C PHE A 13 23.25 1.24 -22.78
N CYS A 14 24.30 0.77 -23.46
CA CYS A 14 25.23 -0.22 -22.90
C CYS A 14 25.91 0.30 -21.63
N PHE A 15 26.18 1.60 -21.57
CA PHE A 15 26.78 2.24 -20.40
C PHE A 15 25.80 2.30 -19.22
N ILE A 16 24.53 2.65 -19.46
CA ILE A 16 23.46 2.66 -18.45
C ILE A 16 23.20 1.22 -17.93
N LEU A 17 23.09 0.24 -18.82
CA LEU A 17 22.72 -1.12 -18.46
C LEU A 17 23.87 -2.00 -17.99
N TYR A 18 24.88 -2.19 -18.84
CA TYR A 18 25.87 -3.23 -18.67
C TYR A 18 27.06 -2.77 -17.82
N ILE A 19 27.44 -1.49 -17.95
CA ILE A 19 28.61 -0.94 -17.24
C ILE A 19 28.21 -0.37 -15.87
N SER A 20 27.12 0.38 -15.79
CA SER A 20 26.73 1.10 -14.56
C SER A 20 25.58 0.46 -13.78
N ARG A 21 24.93 -0.60 -14.30
CA ARG A 21 23.80 -1.29 -13.64
C ARG A 21 22.73 -0.31 -13.14
N PHE A 22 22.28 0.61 -14.00
CA PHE A 22 21.35 1.70 -13.67
C PHE A 22 21.81 2.59 -12.51
N ALA A 23 23.11 2.92 -12.43
CA ALA A 23 23.59 3.84 -11.39
C ALA A 23 22.91 5.21 -11.51
N ILE A 24 22.19 5.61 -10.47
CA ILE A 24 21.34 6.80 -10.47
C ILE A 24 22.09 8.07 -10.91
N ARG A 25 23.32 8.27 -10.43
CA ARG A 25 24.18 9.41 -10.80
C ARG A 25 24.46 9.52 -12.29
N LYS A 26 24.48 8.40 -13.03
CA LYS A 26 24.70 8.40 -14.48
C LYS A 26 23.42 8.76 -15.22
N ILE A 27 22.28 8.28 -14.76
CA ILE A 27 20.97 8.63 -15.33
C ILE A 27 20.70 10.13 -15.11
N MET A 28 20.97 10.66 -13.91
CA MET A 28 20.91 12.10 -13.62
C MET A 28 21.75 12.94 -14.58
N LEU A 29 23.01 12.54 -14.85
CA LEU A 29 23.88 13.27 -15.78
C LEU A 29 23.31 13.31 -17.21
N LEU A 30 22.69 12.22 -17.65
CA LEU A 30 22.06 12.15 -18.97
C LEU A 30 20.80 13.01 -19.04
N GLU A 31 19.96 12.96 -18.01
CA GLU A 31 18.77 13.82 -17.89
C GLU A 31 19.19 15.30 -17.90
N PHE A 32 20.17 15.68 -17.08
CA PHE A 32 20.69 17.05 -17.00
C PHE A 32 21.29 17.54 -18.31
N SER A 33 21.85 16.63 -19.12
CA SER A 33 22.35 16.95 -20.47
C SER A 33 21.25 17.12 -21.52
N GLN A 34 19.97 17.02 -21.12
CA GLN A 34 18.80 17.07 -22.00
C GLN A 34 18.84 15.97 -23.07
N TYR A 35 19.26 14.77 -22.67
CA TYR A 35 19.43 13.64 -23.60
C TYR A 35 18.11 13.24 -24.28
N LEU A 36 16.99 13.35 -23.57
CA LEU A 36 15.67 13.04 -24.13
C LEU A 36 15.24 14.07 -25.19
N GLU A 37 15.39 15.36 -24.88
CA GLU A 37 14.92 16.48 -25.67
C GLU A 37 15.79 16.74 -26.90
N ASN A 38 17.10 16.62 -26.75
CA ASN A 38 18.05 17.00 -27.80
C ASN A 38 18.50 15.82 -28.66
N TYR A 39 18.28 14.57 -28.21
CA TYR A 39 18.79 13.40 -28.91
C TYR A 39 17.79 12.25 -29.06
N LEU A 40 17.20 11.73 -27.98
CA LEU A 40 16.33 10.55 -28.10
C LEU A 40 15.04 10.85 -28.85
N TRP A 41 14.18 11.74 -28.35
CA TRP A 41 12.84 11.86 -28.93
C TRP A 41 12.85 12.45 -30.35
N VAL A 42 13.71 13.44 -30.58
CA VAL A 42 13.84 14.12 -31.89
C VAL A 42 14.29 13.16 -33.00
N ASN A 43 15.03 12.11 -32.66
CA ASN A 43 15.52 11.12 -33.63
C ASN A 43 14.75 9.78 -33.56
N TYR A 44 13.73 9.66 -32.72
CA TYR A 44 12.97 8.43 -32.60
C TYR A 44 12.04 8.27 -33.80
N THR A 45 12.11 7.12 -34.48
CA THR A 45 11.16 6.73 -35.51
C THR A 45 10.87 5.23 -35.39
N PRO A 46 9.75 4.73 -35.95
CA PRO A 46 9.47 3.30 -35.94
C PRO A 46 10.58 2.42 -36.55
N LYS A 47 11.39 2.98 -37.46
CA LYS A 47 12.48 2.27 -38.15
C LYS A 47 13.72 2.05 -37.28
N VAL A 48 14.00 2.96 -36.34
CA VAL A 48 15.18 2.90 -35.45
C VAL A 48 14.83 2.41 -34.05
N SER A 49 13.55 2.08 -33.82
CA SER A 49 13.07 1.59 -32.54
C SER A 49 13.75 0.27 -32.18
N SER A 50 14.25 0.20 -30.95
CA SER A 50 14.92 -0.97 -30.38
C SER A 50 14.73 -0.99 -28.88
N ASN A 51 14.96 -2.14 -28.22
CA ASN A 51 14.94 -2.23 -26.75
C ASN A 51 15.84 -1.15 -26.11
N ALA A 52 16.99 -0.85 -26.74
CA ALA A 52 17.89 0.22 -26.35
C ALA A 52 17.23 1.60 -26.31
N TYR A 53 16.52 1.92 -27.38
CA TYR A 53 15.81 3.18 -27.50
C TYR A 53 14.67 3.28 -26.49
N LEU A 54 13.84 2.22 -26.40
CA LEU A 54 12.67 2.18 -25.53
C LEU A 54 13.07 2.39 -24.07
N MET A 55 14.01 1.58 -23.61
CA MET A 55 14.51 1.64 -22.24
C MET A 55 15.18 2.97 -21.92
N SER A 56 15.96 3.55 -22.85
CA SER A 56 16.60 4.85 -22.62
C SER A 56 15.56 5.95 -22.44
N ILE A 57 14.51 5.99 -23.28
CA ILE A 57 13.42 6.96 -23.13
C ILE A 57 12.71 6.74 -21.79
N CYS A 58 12.33 5.51 -21.45
CA CYS A 58 11.65 5.21 -20.18
C CYS A 58 12.51 5.58 -18.96
N CYS A 59 13.82 5.30 -18.98
CA CYS A 59 14.73 5.67 -17.89
C CYS A 59 14.75 7.19 -17.66
N ILE A 60 14.88 7.99 -18.72
CA ILE A 60 14.93 9.44 -18.58
C ILE A 60 13.58 10.02 -18.16
N VAL A 61 12.46 9.47 -18.65
CA VAL A 61 11.13 9.87 -18.18
C VAL A 61 10.96 9.57 -16.69
N ASN A 62 11.29 8.36 -16.24
CA ASN A 62 11.20 7.99 -14.83
C ASN A 62 12.10 8.88 -13.95
N GLU A 63 13.30 9.20 -14.45
CA GLU A 63 14.21 10.11 -13.77
C GLU A 63 13.64 11.52 -13.63
N LYS A 64 12.98 12.04 -14.67
CA LYS A 64 12.29 13.33 -14.62
C LYS A 64 11.20 13.35 -13.55
N PHE A 65 10.45 12.26 -13.39
CA PHE A 65 9.48 12.13 -12.30
C PHE A 65 10.17 12.07 -10.93
N ARG A 66 11.30 11.37 -10.81
CA ARG A 66 12.09 11.28 -9.57
C ARG A 66 12.62 12.65 -9.12
N GLU A 67 13.08 13.46 -10.07
CA GLU A 67 13.56 14.83 -9.83
C GLU A 67 12.42 15.88 -9.83
N ASN A 68 11.17 15.45 -10.01
CA ASN A 68 9.99 16.31 -10.03
C ASN A 68 10.06 17.45 -11.08
N VAL A 69 10.52 17.13 -12.28
CA VAL A 69 10.57 18.05 -13.44
C VAL A 69 9.59 17.63 -14.54
N PRO A 70 9.15 18.55 -15.43
CA PRO A 70 8.19 18.21 -16.49
C PRO A 70 8.67 17.09 -17.42
N ALA A 71 7.96 15.97 -17.43
CA ALA A 71 8.36 14.76 -18.16
C ALA A 71 7.81 14.68 -19.59
N TRP A 72 6.71 15.38 -19.90
CA TRP A 72 5.91 15.12 -21.10
C TRP A 72 6.08 16.14 -22.24
N GLU A 73 6.79 17.25 -22.01
CA GLU A 73 6.86 18.39 -22.96
C GLU A 73 7.40 18.00 -24.34
N VAL A 74 8.42 17.15 -24.37
CA VAL A 74 9.07 16.73 -25.62
C VAL A 74 8.10 15.93 -26.52
N PHE A 75 7.27 15.08 -25.93
CA PHE A 75 6.29 14.26 -26.64
C PHE A 75 5.11 15.10 -27.14
N LYS A 76 4.72 16.13 -26.37
CA LYS A 76 3.69 17.09 -26.81
C LYS A 76 4.14 17.91 -28.01
N LYS A 77 5.44 18.24 -28.09
CA LYS A 77 6.01 19.00 -29.20
C LYS A 77 6.03 18.20 -30.51
N GLU A 78 6.35 16.91 -30.43
CA GLU A 78 6.37 16.00 -31.58
C GLU A 78 5.62 14.70 -31.26
N PRO A 79 4.27 14.66 -31.37
CA PRO A 79 3.46 13.55 -30.88
C PRO A 79 3.37 12.36 -31.85
N SER A 80 3.80 12.53 -33.10
CA SER A 80 3.52 11.63 -34.23
C SER A 80 3.93 10.17 -34.00
N HIS A 81 5.02 9.93 -33.28
CA HIS A 81 5.58 8.59 -33.03
C HIS A 81 5.22 8.01 -31.65
N PHE A 82 4.55 8.77 -30.78
CA PHE A 82 4.20 8.32 -29.43
C PHE A 82 3.27 7.10 -29.38
N PRO A 83 2.22 6.98 -30.21
CA PRO A 83 1.38 5.78 -30.22
C PRO A 83 2.15 4.50 -30.52
N PHE A 84 3.07 4.55 -31.48
CA PHE A 84 3.93 3.41 -31.82
C PHE A 84 4.89 3.08 -30.68
N PHE A 85 5.55 4.08 -30.10
CA PHE A 85 6.43 3.93 -28.95
C PHE A 85 5.70 3.26 -27.76
N PHE A 86 4.51 3.77 -27.41
CA PHE A 86 3.71 3.26 -26.30
C PHE A 86 3.32 1.79 -26.52
N LYS A 87 2.91 1.43 -27.75
CA LYS A 87 2.65 0.04 -28.12
C LYS A 87 3.89 -0.85 -27.94
N CYS A 88 5.06 -0.41 -28.40
CA CYS A 88 6.30 -1.16 -28.21
C CYS A 88 6.65 -1.35 -26.73
N VAL A 89 6.42 -0.33 -25.89
CA VAL A 89 6.61 -0.45 -24.43
C VAL A 89 5.66 -1.49 -23.83
N MET A 90 4.38 -1.48 -24.21
CA MET A 90 3.41 -2.48 -23.75
C MET A 90 3.84 -3.92 -24.13
N GLU A 91 4.28 -4.11 -25.37
CA GLU A 91 4.76 -5.41 -25.85
C GLU A 91 6.04 -5.84 -25.09
N ALA A 92 6.98 -4.92 -24.86
CA ALA A 92 8.20 -5.19 -24.08
C ALA A 92 7.89 -5.53 -22.61
N VAL A 93 6.88 -4.90 -22.00
CA VAL A 93 6.44 -5.21 -20.64
C VAL A 93 5.88 -6.63 -20.53
N LEU A 94 5.11 -7.10 -21.53
CA LEU A 94 4.55 -8.45 -21.50
C LEU A 94 5.57 -9.52 -21.91
N ASN A 95 6.31 -9.28 -22.99
CA ASN A 95 7.20 -10.27 -23.61
C ASN A 95 8.67 -10.07 -23.23
N GLY A 96 8.94 -9.37 -22.12
CA GLY A 96 10.31 -9.03 -21.70
C GLY A 96 11.26 -10.21 -21.65
N ASP A 97 10.82 -11.39 -21.18
CA ASP A 97 11.67 -12.58 -21.08
C ASP A 97 12.10 -13.10 -22.47
N GLU A 98 11.16 -13.13 -23.43
CA GLU A 98 11.42 -13.49 -24.83
C GLU A 98 12.31 -12.45 -25.53
N ALA A 99 12.18 -11.18 -25.12
CA ALA A 99 12.96 -10.05 -25.62
C ALA A 99 14.34 -9.92 -24.94
N GLY A 100 14.71 -10.82 -24.03
CA GLY A 100 15.97 -10.80 -23.29
C GLY A 100 16.10 -9.67 -22.25
N LEU A 101 14.97 -9.07 -21.85
CA LEU A 101 14.93 -8.03 -20.81
C LEU A 101 14.91 -8.67 -19.42
N THR A 102 15.84 -8.24 -18.58
CA THR A 102 15.90 -8.59 -17.16
C THR A 102 14.66 -8.10 -16.41
N LEU A 103 14.36 -8.71 -15.26
CA LEU A 103 13.26 -8.27 -14.40
C LEU A 103 13.40 -6.79 -13.99
N ARG A 104 14.63 -6.31 -13.80
CA ARG A 104 14.91 -4.90 -13.49
C ARG A 104 14.52 -3.97 -14.64
N GLU A 105 14.83 -4.34 -15.88
CA GLU A 105 14.40 -3.58 -17.06
C GLU A 105 12.88 -3.56 -17.18
N GLN A 106 12.23 -4.70 -16.94
CA GLN A 106 10.77 -4.79 -16.95
C GLN A 106 10.14 -3.90 -15.86
N THR A 107 10.75 -3.81 -14.66
CA THR A 107 10.32 -2.88 -13.60
C THR A 107 10.41 -1.42 -14.05
N VAL A 108 11.47 -1.02 -14.77
CA VAL A 108 11.60 0.35 -15.31
C VAL A 108 10.46 0.67 -16.28
N LEU A 109 10.11 -0.28 -17.15
CA LEU A 109 8.98 -0.11 -18.07
C LEU A 109 7.64 -0.02 -17.31
N LEU A 110 7.47 -0.78 -16.23
CA LEU A 110 6.28 -0.70 -15.38
C LEU A 110 6.16 0.63 -14.65
N VAL A 111 7.27 1.18 -14.14
CA VAL A 111 7.30 2.53 -13.54
C VAL A 111 6.94 3.59 -14.58
N PHE A 112 7.44 3.45 -15.81
CA PHE A 112 7.03 4.33 -16.92
C PHE A 112 5.52 4.24 -17.18
N LEU A 113 4.95 3.03 -17.20
CA LEU A 113 3.50 2.86 -17.34
C LEU A 113 2.73 3.44 -16.14
N ASP A 114 3.21 3.30 -14.90
CA ASP A 114 2.62 3.96 -13.71
C ASP A 114 2.53 5.48 -13.94
N HIS A 115 3.61 6.09 -14.43
CA HIS A 115 3.60 7.51 -14.77
C HIS A 115 2.58 7.85 -15.87
N CYS A 116 2.42 7.01 -16.89
CA CYS A 116 1.36 7.20 -17.91
C CYS A 116 -0.05 7.11 -17.31
N PHE A 117 -0.33 6.12 -16.46
CA PHE A 117 -1.64 5.99 -15.79
C PHE A 117 -1.92 7.13 -14.81
N ASN A 118 -0.88 7.75 -14.25
CA ASN A 118 -0.97 8.90 -13.35
C ASN A 118 -0.99 10.27 -14.06
N SER A 119 -0.87 10.31 -15.41
CA SER A 119 -0.76 11.55 -16.20
C SER A 119 -1.88 11.70 -17.24
N LEU A 120 -3.12 11.32 -16.90
CA LEU A 120 -4.26 11.35 -17.83
C LEU A 120 -4.76 12.77 -18.16
N GLU A 121 -4.30 13.78 -17.44
CA GLU A 121 -4.46 15.19 -17.80
C GLU A 121 -3.72 15.54 -19.10
N VAL A 122 -2.71 14.77 -19.49
CA VAL A 122 -2.01 14.94 -20.77
C VAL A 122 -2.77 14.21 -21.89
N ASP A 123 -3.35 14.98 -22.80
CA ASP A 123 -4.20 14.47 -23.90
C ASP A 123 -3.54 13.31 -24.69
N LEU A 124 -2.28 13.49 -25.08
CA LEU A 124 -1.49 12.49 -25.81
C LEU A 124 -1.42 11.15 -25.06
N ILE A 125 -1.20 11.19 -23.74
CA ILE A 125 -1.11 9.99 -22.90
C ILE A 125 -2.49 9.37 -22.73
N ARG A 126 -3.49 10.20 -22.44
CA ARG A 126 -4.87 9.77 -22.20
C ARG A 126 -5.45 9.02 -23.40
N GLU A 127 -5.17 9.45 -24.62
CA GLU A 127 -5.63 8.78 -25.84
C GLU A 127 -5.12 7.34 -25.97
N GLN A 128 -3.87 7.08 -25.54
CA GLN A 128 -3.30 5.73 -25.54
C GLN A 128 -3.86 4.90 -24.39
N VAL A 129 -3.87 5.47 -23.18
CA VAL A 129 -4.29 4.74 -21.97
C VAL A 129 -5.78 4.40 -21.98
N GLN A 130 -6.65 5.27 -22.48
CA GLN A 130 -8.11 5.04 -22.51
C GLN A 130 -8.52 3.72 -23.18
N GLN A 131 -7.73 3.25 -24.15
CA GLN A 131 -7.98 2.00 -24.86
C GLN A 131 -7.81 0.78 -23.94
N LEU A 132 -6.99 0.90 -22.90
CA LEU A 132 -6.66 -0.16 -21.95
C LEU A 132 -7.65 -0.25 -20.78
N ILE A 133 -8.32 0.86 -20.45
CA ILE A 133 -9.11 1.01 -19.21
C ILE A 133 -10.61 1.25 -19.43
N SER A 134 -11.06 1.27 -20.69
CA SER A 134 -12.48 1.47 -21.02
C SER A 134 -13.29 0.18 -20.89
N LEU A 135 -14.63 0.29 -20.90
CA LEU A 135 -15.57 -0.84 -20.84
C LEU A 135 -15.19 -2.05 -21.74
N PRO A 136 -14.66 -1.91 -22.97
CA PRO A 136 -14.24 -3.05 -23.78
C PRO A 136 -13.23 -3.99 -23.12
N MET A 137 -12.50 -3.55 -22.09
CA MET A 137 -11.59 -4.41 -21.32
C MET A 137 -12.32 -5.61 -20.68
N TRP A 138 -13.63 -5.48 -20.40
CA TRP A 138 -14.45 -6.59 -19.86
C TRP A 138 -14.55 -7.80 -20.79
N MET A 139 -14.00 -7.75 -22.01
CA MET A 139 -13.85 -8.91 -22.89
C MET A 139 -13.00 -10.00 -22.26
N CYS A 140 -12.16 -9.64 -21.28
CA CYS A 140 -11.28 -10.55 -20.59
C CYS A 140 -11.92 -11.26 -19.37
N LEU A 141 -13.11 -10.82 -18.96
CA LEU A 141 -13.84 -11.44 -17.85
C LEU A 141 -14.35 -12.83 -18.21
N LEU A 142 -14.54 -13.67 -17.19
CA LEU A 142 -15.30 -14.90 -17.34
C LEU A 142 -16.70 -14.60 -17.96
N PRO A 143 -17.19 -15.36 -18.94
CA PRO A 143 -18.47 -15.06 -19.59
C PRO A 143 -19.66 -14.99 -18.62
N SER A 144 -19.69 -15.85 -17.61
CA SER A 144 -20.72 -15.83 -16.56
C SER A 144 -20.60 -14.57 -15.69
N ARG A 145 -19.38 -14.17 -15.33
CA ARG A 145 -19.11 -12.92 -14.60
C ARG A 145 -19.57 -11.70 -15.38
N LEU A 146 -19.21 -11.60 -16.66
CA LEU A 146 -19.65 -10.53 -17.54
C LEU A 146 -21.18 -10.41 -17.56
N GLN A 147 -21.89 -11.54 -17.74
CA GLN A 147 -23.35 -11.55 -17.73
C GLN A 147 -23.92 -11.11 -16.38
N GLN A 148 -23.30 -11.50 -15.26
CA GLN A 148 -23.69 -11.07 -13.93
C GLN A 148 -23.59 -9.54 -13.78
N GLU A 149 -22.50 -8.93 -14.23
CA GLU A 149 -22.31 -7.46 -14.15
C GLU A 149 -23.26 -6.70 -15.09
N LEU A 150 -23.51 -7.22 -16.30
CA LEU A 150 -24.47 -6.62 -17.22
C LEU A 150 -25.92 -6.72 -16.72
N LYS A 151 -26.27 -7.78 -15.99
CA LYS A 151 -27.59 -7.93 -15.32
C LYS A 151 -27.75 -6.94 -14.16
N LYS A 152 -26.70 -6.69 -13.37
CA LYS A 152 -26.73 -5.70 -12.28
C LYS A 152 -26.98 -4.28 -12.82
N VAL A 153 -26.45 -3.96 -13.99
CA VAL A 153 -26.64 -2.65 -14.63
C VAL A 153 -27.16 -2.82 -16.06
N PRO A 154 -28.49 -3.02 -16.25
CA PRO A 154 -29.07 -3.35 -17.56
C PRO A 154 -28.76 -2.33 -18.67
N LYS A 155 -28.49 -1.06 -18.31
CA LYS A 155 -28.08 -0.02 -19.28
C LYS A 155 -26.75 -0.39 -19.99
N LEU A 156 -25.82 -1.06 -19.31
CA LEU A 156 -24.54 -1.47 -19.88
C LEU A 156 -24.69 -2.52 -20.98
N GLN A 157 -25.74 -3.35 -20.94
CA GLN A 157 -26.00 -4.35 -21.98
C GLN A 157 -26.09 -3.72 -23.37
N LYS A 158 -26.73 -2.54 -23.49
CA LYS A 158 -26.87 -1.83 -24.77
C LYS A 158 -25.51 -1.35 -25.30
N PHE A 159 -24.69 -0.76 -24.43
CA PHE A 159 -23.34 -0.32 -24.79
C PHE A 159 -22.43 -1.50 -25.14
N TRP A 160 -22.52 -2.59 -24.39
CA TRP A 160 -21.78 -3.81 -24.64
C TRP A 160 -22.10 -4.41 -26.02
N ASN A 161 -23.39 -4.50 -26.37
CA ASN A 161 -23.82 -4.97 -27.67
C ASN A 161 -23.29 -4.08 -28.81
N LEU A 162 -23.21 -2.76 -28.61
CA LEU A 162 -22.62 -1.84 -29.58
C LEU A 162 -21.11 -2.04 -29.73
N ILE A 163 -20.39 -2.22 -28.62
CA ILE A 163 -18.95 -2.50 -28.62
C ILE A 163 -18.67 -3.79 -29.38
N LYS A 164 -19.43 -4.86 -29.11
CA LYS A 164 -19.30 -6.14 -29.81
C LYS A 164 -19.55 -5.98 -31.31
N LYS A 165 -20.66 -5.33 -31.70
CA LYS A 165 -20.95 -5.03 -33.11
C LYS A 165 -19.88 -4.21 -33.82
N LYS A 166 -19.21 -3.29 -33.11
CA LYS A 166 -18.09 -2.51 -33.67
C LYS A 166 -16.85 -3.38 -33.83
N PHE A 167 -16.55 -4.24 -32.85
CA PHE A 167 -15.43 -5.16 -32.90
C PHE A 167 -15.57 -6.19 -34.02
N ASP A 168 -16.77 -6.76 -34.21
CA ASP A 168 -17.05 -7.74 -35.27
C ASP A 168 -16.94 -7.14 -36.69
N LYS A 169 -16.90 -5.82 -36.82
CA LYS A 169 -16.75 -5.08 -38.09
C LYS A 169 -15.31 -4.61 -38.36
N MET A 170 -14.41 -4.78 -37.41
CA MET A 170 -13.00 -4.42 -37.59
C MET A 170 -12.35 -5.41 -38.57
N ASP A 171 -11.36 -4.95 -39.34
CA ASP A 171 -10.46 -5.85 -40.06
C ASP A 171 -9.63 -6.69 -39.07
N ALA A 172 -9.00 -7.75 -39.58
CA ALA A 172 -8.30 -8.72 -38.74
C ALA A 172 -7.16 -8.09 -37.93
N ASP A 173 -6.39 -7.18 -38.53
CA ASP A 173 -5.24 -6.55 -37.88
C ASP A 173 -5.69 -5.57 -36.79
N ALA A 174 -6.70 -4.75 -37.07
CA ALA A 174 -7.29 -3.84 -36.09
C ALA A 174 -7.98 -4.59 -34.94
N ALA A 175 -8.66 -5.70 -35.23
CA ALA A 175 -9.31 -6.53 -34.21
C ALA A 175 -8.29 -7.18 -33.27
N GLU A 176 -7.18 -7.70 -33.81
CA GLU A 176 -6.11 -8.30 -33.01
C GLU A 176 -5.40 -7.24 -32.14
N GLN A 177 -5.14 -6.06 -32.71
CA GLN A 177 -4.58 -4.94 -31.94
C GLN A 177 -5.50 -4.51 -30.79
N ALA A 178 -6.79 -4.29 -31.07
CA ALA A 178 -7.76 -3.92 -30.06
C ALA A 178 -7.92 -5.01 -28.99
N LYS A 179 -7.79 -6.29 -29.35
CA LYS A 179 -7.82 -7.40 -28.39
C LYS A 179 -6.60 -7.36 -27.45
N LYS A 180 -5.40 -7.11 -27.98
CA LYS A 180 -4.18 -6.95 -27.17
C LYS A 180 -4.32 -5.79 -26.18
N GLU A 181 -4.79 -4.63 -26.62
CA GLU A 181 -5.03 -3.46 -25.76
C GLU A 181 -6.05 -3.76 -24.64
N ARG A 182 -7.20 -4.33 -25.00
CA ARG A 182 -8.29 -4.62 -24.04
C ARG A 182 -7.94 -5.70 -23.03
N THR A 183 -7.01 -6.59 -23.36
CA THR A 183 -6.57 -7.68 -22.48
C THR A 183 -5.23 -7.41 -21.80
N PHE A 184 -4.58 -6.27 -22.11
CA PHE A 184 -3.25 -5.91 -21.62
C PHE A 184 -3.12 -6.01 -20.10
N LEU A 185 -4.03 -5.38 -19.36
CA LEU A 185 -3.97 -5.36 -17.90
C LEU A 185 -4.19 -6.75 -17.29
N LEU A 186 -5.07 -7.58 -17.87
CA LEU A 186 -5.22 -8.97 -17.42
C LEU A 186 -3.96 -9.79 -17.73
N ALA A 187 -3.37 -9.61 -18.92
CA ALA A 187 -2.12 -10.27 -19.30
C ALA A 187 -0.98 -9.87 -18.34
N LEU A 188 -0.93 -8.60 -17.95
CA LEU A 188 0.02 -8.10 -16.96
C LEU A 188 -0.20 -8.71 -15.58
N ILE A 189 -1.46 -8.83 -15.13
CA ILE A 189 -1.80 -9.54 -13.88
C ILE A 189 -1.34 -11.01 -13.95
N LYS A 190 -1.59 -11.71 -15.07
CA LYS A 190 -1.17 -13.10 -15.25
C LYS A 190 0.34 -13.24 -15.23
N LYS A 191 1.07 -12.33 -15.90
CA LYS A 191 2.53 -12.27 -15.86
C LYS A 191 3.03 -12.04 -14.43
N PHE A 192 2.47 -11.06 -13.74
CA PHE A 192 2.80 -10.79 -12.33
C PHE A 192 2.55 -12.01 -11.45
N ARG A 193 1.42 -12.72 -11.61
CA ARG A 193 1.15 -13.96 -10.87
C ARG A 193 2.19 -15.04 -11.19
N GLY A 194 2.55 -15.20 -12.46
CA GLY A 194 3.61 -16.13 -12.88
C GLY A 194 4.95 -15.82 -12.20
N ILE A 195 5.32 -14.55 -12.13
CA ILE A 195 6.51 -14.08 -11.40
C ILE A 195 6.35 -14.34 -9.90
N LEU A 196 5.23 -13.97 -9.29
CA LEU A 196 4.98 -14.13 -7.86
C LEU A 196 5.10 -15.58 -7.40
N MET A 197 4.62 -16.53 -8.23
CA MET A 197 4.76 -17.96 -7.97
C MET A 197 6.17 -18.48 -8.25
N SER A 198 6.93 -17.82 -9.13
CA SER A 198 8.31 -18.19 -9.45
C SER A 198 9.34 -17.61 -8.48
N ILE A 199 9.03 -16.52 -7.76
CA ILE A 199 9.91 -15.84 -6.81
C ILE A 199 10.44 -16.85 -5.77
N PRO A 200 11.74 -17.23 -5.87
CA PRO A 200 12.45 -17.87 -4.77
C PRO A 200 12.65 -16.83 -3.64
N PRO A 201 13.32 -17.14 -2.52
CA PRO A 201 13.49 -16.28 -1.33
C PRO A 201 13.80 -14.76 -1.45
N SER A 202 13.96 -14.12 -2.63
CA SER A 202 14.71 -12.85 -2.70
C SER A 202 14.39 -11.83 -3.81
N VAL A 203 13.13 -11.54 -4.18
CA VAL A 203 12.85 -10.32 -4.99
C VAL A 203 11.44 -9.74 -4.76
N LEU A 204 11.32 -8.41 -4.78
CA LEU A 204 10.11 -7.61 -4.53
C LEU A 204 9.51 -7.05 -5.84
N PHE A 205 8.19 -6.91 -5.93
CA PHE A 205 7.49 -6.32 -7.08
C PHE A 205 6.33 -5.39 -6.66
N PHE A 206 6.00 -4.43 -7.53
CA PHE A 206 5.14 -3.26 -7.23
C PHE A 206 3.69 -3.48 -7.72
N ALA A 207 2.71 -3.00 -6.95
CA ALA A 207 1.30 -3.00 -7.34
C ALA A 207 0.88 -1.63 -7.90
N LEU A 208 0.31 -1.63 -9.12
CA LEU A 208 -0.28 -0.49 -9.81
C LEU A 208 -1.81 -0.59 -9.74
N LEU A 209 -2.50 0.54 -9.54
CA LEU A 209 -3.94 0.64 -9.72
C LEU A 209 -4.25 1.60 -10.88
N PRO A 210 -4.53 1.07 -12.10
CA PRO A 210 -5.19 1.81 -13.16
C PRO A 210 -6.52 2.41 -12.69
N THR A 211 -7.05 3.36 -13.47
CA THR A 211 -8.37 3.95 -13.25
C THR A 211 -9.45 2.90 -12.92
N ARG A 212 -10.12 3.12 -11.79
CA ARG A 212 -10.94 2.13 -11.07
C ARG A 212 -12.14 1.57 -11.85
N ARG A 213 -12.90 2.43 -12.53
CA ARG A 213 -14.31 2.20 -12.94
C ARG A 213 -14.60 0.83 -13.58
N TRP A 214 -13.76 0.40 -14.51
CA TRP A 214 -13.94 -0.89 -15.21
C TRP A 214 -12.92 -1.94 -14.75
N PHE A 215 -11.71 -1.48 -14.38
CA PHE A 215 -10.63 -2.35 -13.97
C PHE A 215 -10.87 -3.03 -12.62
N ASN A 216 -11.59 -2.41 -11.68
CA ASN A 216 -11.88 -3.00 -10.37
C ASN A 216 -12.57 -4.36 -10.50
N THR A 217 -13.49 -4.51 -11.45
CA THR A 217 -14.15 -5.78 -11.77
C THR A 217 -13.17 -6.81 -12.33
N VAL A 218 -12.26 -6.41 -13.23
CA VAL A 218 -11.24 -7.29 -13.81
C VAL A 218 -10.24 -7.76 -12.75
N LEU A 219 -9.85 -6.85 -11.85
CA LEU A 219 -8.97 -7.16 -10.73
C LEU A 219 -9.62 -8.16 -9.76
N ASP A 220 -10.90 -7.97 -9.43
CA ASP A 220 -11.68 -8.93 -8.62
C ASP A 220 -11.82 -10.29 -9.33
N ASP A 221 -12.12 -10.32 -10.63
CA ASP A 221 -12.24 -11.57 -11.42
C ASP A 221 -10.91 -12.32 -11.55
N SER A 222 -9.78 -11.61 -11.47
CA SER A 222 -8.45 -12.22 -11.52
C SER A 222 -8.01 -12.87 -10.21
N HIS A 223 -8.74 -12.62 -9.12
CA HIS A 223 -8.47 -13.07 -7.75
C HIS A 223 -7.05 -12.70 -7.26
N LEU A 224 -6.53 -11.57 -7.73
CA LEU A 224 -5.15 -11.16 -7.48
C LEU A 224 -4.83 -11.02 -5.99
N VAL A 225 -5.72 -10.37 -5.23
CA VAL A 225 -5.52 -10.14 -3.79
C VAL A 225 -5.37 -11.45 -3.02
N VAL A 226 -6.19 -12.45 -3.36
CA VAL A 226 -6.12 -13.80 -2.76
C VAL A 226 -4.78 -14.46 -3.09
N SER A 227 -4.37 -14.42 -4.37
CA SER A 227 -3.07 -14.95 -4.78
C SER A 227 -1.89 -14.25 -4.10
N CYS A 228 -1.95 -12.94 -3.92
CA CYS A 228 -0.92 -12.18 -3.21
C CYS A 228 -0.84 -12.56 -1.74
N HIS A 229 -1.99 -12.67 -1.06
CA HIS A 229 -2.05 -12.99 0.37
C HIS A 229 -1.51 -14.39 0.68
N LEU A 230 -1.77 -15.37 -0.19
CA LEU A 230 -1.28 -16.74 -0.05
C LEU A 230 0.13 -16.97 -0.61
N SER A 231 0.76 -15.94 -1.18
CA SER A 231 2.07 -16.09 -1.80
C SER A 231 3.19 -16.36 -0.79
N SER A 232 4.23 -17.06 -1.23
CA SER A 232 5.42 -17.29 -0.40
C SER A 232 6.13 -15.99 -0.01
N LEU A 233 5.98 -14.91 -0.80
CA LEU A 233 6.54 -13.60 -0.49
C LEU A 233 5.82 -12.96 0.70
N ALA A 234 4.49 -13.08 0.79
CA ALA A 234 3.72 -12.53 1.91
C ALA A 234 4.04 -13.19 3.26
N GLN A 235 4.52 -14.45 3.23
CA GLN A 235 4.93 -15.20 4.42
C GLN A 235 6.33 -14.80 4.94
N ARG A 236 7.07 -13.97 4.20
CA ARG A 236 8.44 -13.56 4.57
C ARG A 236 8.40 -12.22 5.30
N GLU A 237 8.53 -12.27 6.62
CA GLU A 237 8.42 -11.09 7.49
C GLU A 237 9.38 -9.94 7.11
N LYS A 238 10.60 -10.25 6.63
CA LYS A 238 11.60 -9.22 6.30
C LYS A 238 11.56 -8.83 4.82
N GLU A 239 11.73 -9.79 3.91
CA GLU A 239 11.80 -9.52 2.48
C GLU A 239 10.44 -9.12 1.89
N GLY A 240 9.36 -9.65 2.45
CA GLY A 240 7.99 -9.39 2.03
C GLY A 240 7.31 -8.23 2.75
N HIS A 241 7.97 -7.58 3.71
CA HIS A 241 7.35 -6.53 4.54
C HIS A 241 6.70 -5.42 3.72
N LEU A 242 7.48 -4.80 2.81
CA LEU A 242 6.98 -3.77 1.91
C LEU A 242 5.86 -4.29 0.99
N PHE A 243 5.97 -5.54 0.53
CA PHE A 243 4.94 -6.17 -0.30
C PHE A 243 3.62 -6.31 0.45
N CYS A 244 3.66 -6.76 1.70
CA CYS A 244 2.47 -6.88 2.56
C CYS A 244 1.83 -5.51 2.82
N GLN A 245 2.63 -4.48 3.10
CA GLN A 245 2.11 -3.12 3.29
C GLN A 245 1.43 -2.57 2.02
N LEU A 246 2.03 -2.79 0.85
CA LEU A 246 1.41 -2.43 -0.43
C LEU A 246 0.17 -3.28 -0.74
N LEU A 247 0.17 -4.55 -0.34
CA LEU A 247 -0.98 -5.45 -0.49
C LEU A 247 -2.15 -5.00 0.39
N ASP A 248 -1.89 -4.51 1.60
CA ASP A 248 -2.92 -3.96 2.48
C ASP A 248 -3.54 -2.68 1.88
N MET A 249 -2.72 -1.82 1.29
CA MET A 249 -3.21 -0.67 0.52
C MET A 249 -4.06 -1.12 -0.68
N LEU A 250 -3.61 -2.14 -1.42
CA LEU A 250 -4.37 -2.70 -2.54
C LEU A 250 -5.72 -3.25 -2.05
N LYS A 251 -5.74 -4.05 -0.97
CA LYS A 251 -6.94 -4.63 -0.36
C LYS A 251 -7.91 -3.53 0.10
N PHE A 252 -7.40 -2.45 0.69
CA PHE A 252 -8.21 -1.28 1.05
C PHE A 252 -8.90 -0.69 -0.18
N TYR A 253 -8.17 -0.47 -1.26
CA TYR A 253 -8.75 0.11 -2.47
C TYR A 253 -9.65 -0.86 -3.25
N THR A 254 -9.36 -2.15 -3.37
CA THR A 254 -10.29 -3.09 -4.03
C THR A 254 -11.64 -3.15 -3.32
N GLY A 255 -11.61 -3.04 -1.99
CA GLY A 255 -12.79 -3.00 -1.12
C GLY A 255 -13.34 -1.61 -0.82
N PHE A 256 -12.89 -0.54 -1.50
CA PHE A 256 -13.24 0.85 -1.16
C PHE A 256 -14.76 1.11 -1.27
N GLU A 257 -15.29 1.91 -0.34
CA GLU A 257 -16.74 2.21 -0.20
C GLU A 257 -17.24 3.23 -1.24
N ILE A 258 -17.16 2.87 -2.52
CA ILE A 258 -17.59 3.69 -3.65
C ILE A 258 -18.35 2.85 -4.67
N ASN A 259 -19.37 3.44 -5.29
CA ASN A 259 -20.04 2.86 -6.43
C ASN A 259 -19.24 3.13 -7.71
N ASP A 260 -18.69 2.09 -8.32
CA ASP A 260 -17.84 2.20 -9.51
C ASP A 260 -18.53 2.86 -10.72
N GLN A 261 -19.87 2.83 -10.80
CA GLN A 261 -20.62 3.39 -11.93
C GLN A 261 -21.01 4.85 -11.73
N THR A 262 -21.43 5.23 -10.52
CA THR A 262 -21.86 6.60 -10.22
C THR A 262 -20.73 7.47 -9.72
N GLY A 263 -19.67 6.88 -9.14
CA GLY A 263 -18.59 7.59 -8.47
C GLY A 263 -18.96 8.10 -7.07
N ASN A 264 -20.16 7.80 -6.58
CA ASN A 264 -20.60 8.26 -5.26
C ASN A 264 -20.10 7.31 -4.16
N ALA A 265 -19.78 7.89 -3.00
CA ALA A 265 -19.50 7.12 -1.79
C ALA A 265 -20.72 6.25 -1.43
N LEU A 266 -20.46 5.01 -1.01
CA LEU A 266 -21.51 4.11 -0.54
C LEU A 266 -21.91 4.49 0.89
N THR A 267 -23.21 4.46 1.15
CA THR A 267 -23.75 4.61 2.50
C THR A 267 -23.59 3.31 3.29
N GLN A 268 -23.64 3.40 4.62
CA GLN A 268 -23.61 2.22 5.50
C GLN A 268 -24.72 1.20 5.17
N LYS A 269 -25.90 1.69 4.77
CA LYS A 269 -27.02 0.84 4.35
C LYS A 269 -26.70 0.10 3.05
N GLU A 270 -26.11 0.78 2.07
CA GLU A 270 -25.71 0.16 0.80
C GLU A 270 -24.60 -0.87 1.02
N MET A 271 -23.61 -0.58 1.87
CA MET A 271 -22.56 -1.52 2.25
C MET A 271 -23.13 -2.78 2.90
N THR A 272 -24.06 -2.61 3.84
CA THR A 272 -24.76 -3.74 4.50
C THR A 272 -25.56 -4.55 3.48
N THR A 273 -26.28 -3.88 2.58
CA THR A 273 -27.07 -4.53 1.53
C THR A 273 -26.18 -5.34 0.60
N LEU A 274 -25.05 -4.77 0.15
CA LEU A 274 -24.09 -5.46 -0.71
C LEU A 274 -23.50 -6.72 -0.06
N HIS A 275 -23.19 -6.65 1.24
CA HIS A 275 -22.73 -7.81 2.01
C HIS A 275 -23.80 -8.89 2.11
N TYR A 276 -25.03 -8.50 2.45
CA TYR A 276 -26.15 -9.43 2.61
C TYR A 276 -26.52 -10.08 1.29
N ASP A 277 -26.47 -9.35 0.17
CA ASP A 277 -26.71 -9.89 -1.16
C ASP A 277 -25.66 -10.95 -1.54
N ARG A 278 -24.39 -10.76 -1.16
CA ARG A 278 -23.32 -11.75 -1.37
C ARG A 278 -23.59 -13.01 -0.57
N ILE A 279 -23.82 -12.90 0.75
CA ILE A 279 -24.12 -14.06 1.60
C ILE A 279 -25.39 -14.77 1.12
N THR A 280 -26.45 -14.03 0.79
CA THR A 280 -27.70 -14.61 0.30
C THR A 280 -27.49 -15.36 -1.02
N SER A 281 -26.66 -14.84 -1.92
CA SER A 281 -26.33 -15.54 -3.17
C SER A 281 -25.58 -16.85 -2.92
N LEU A 282 -24.65 -16.85 -1.97
CA LEU A 282 -23.93 -18.04 -1.52
C LEU A 282 -24.87 -19.06 -0.84
N GLN A 283 -25.77 -18.61 0.03
CA GLN A 283 -26.76 -19.47 0.68
C GLN A 283 -27.73 -20.09 -0.34
N ARG A 284 -28.16 -19.35 -1.37
CA ARG A 284 -28.99 -19.89 -2.45
C ARG A 284 -28.27 -20.99 -3.23
N ALA A 285 -27.00 -20.78 -3.57
CA ALA A 285 -26.19 -21.80 -4.25
C ALA A 285 -26.00 -23.03 -3.35
N ALA A 286 -25.65 -22.82 -2.09
CA ALA A 286 -25.51 -23.86 -1.08
C ALA A 286 -26.79 -24.71 -0.95
N PHE A 287 -27.95 -24.07 -0.76
CA PHE A 287 -29.24 -24.76 -0.61
C PHE A 287 -29.60 -25.64 -1.82
N ALA A 288 -29.42 -25.08 -3.02
CA ALA A 288 -29.88 -25.71 -4.26
C ALA A 288 -28.99 -26.87 -4.71
N HIS A 289 -27.68 -26.80 -4.44
CA HIS A 289 -26.70 -27.68 -5.09
C HIS A 289 -25.82 -28.47 -4.12
N PHE A 290 -25.74 -28.10 -2.83
CA PHE A 290 -24.77 -28.66 -1.89
C PHE A 290 -25.45 -29.11 -0.58
N PRO A 291 -25.88 -30.38 -0.47
CA PRO A 291 -26.54 -30.90 0.74
C PRO A 291 -25.70 -30.75 2.02
N GLU A 292 -24.38 -30.87 1.90
CA GLU A 292 -23.42 -30.67 3.00
C GLU A 292 -23.48 -29.25 3.60
N LEU A 293 -24.03 -28.28 2.87
CA LEU A 293 -24.14 -26.87 3.27
C LEU A 293 -25.58 -26.44 3.61
N HIS A 294 -26.51 -27.38 3.82
CA HIS A 294 -27.91 -27.03 4.16
C HIS A 294 -28.03 -26.24 5.46
N ASP A 295 -27.28 -26.62 6.51
CA ASP A 295 -27.27 -25.89 7.78
C ASP A 295 -26.77 -24.46 7.61
N PHE A 296 -25.71 -24.27 6.81
CA PHE A 296 -25.19 -22.94 6.45
C PHE A 296 -26.25 -22.13 5.68
N ALA A 297 -26.93 -22.76 4.72
CA ALA A 297 -27.88 -22.09 3.85
C ALA A 297 -29.15 -21.62 4.57
N LEU A 298 -29.55 -22.30 5.65
CA LEU A 298 -30.74 -22.00 6.44
C LEU A 298 -30.45 -21.09 7.66
N SER A 299 -29.18 -20.87 7.98
CA SER A 299 -28.76 -20.01 9.09
C SER A 299 -28.95 -18.52 8.78
N ASN A 300 -29.09 -17.69 9.81
CA ASN A 300 -29.12 -16.24 9.65
C ASN A 300 -27.72 -15.72 9.26
N VAL A 301 -27.68 -14.64 8.47
CA VAL A 301 -26.43 -14.03 7.96
C VAL A 301 -25.39 -13.81 9.08
N ALA A 302 -25.78 -13.20 10.19
CA ALA A 302 -24.86 -12.89 11.28
C ALA A 302 -24.25 -14.11 12.01
N ALA A 303 -24.81 -15.31 11.83
CA ALA A 303 -24.23 -16.54 12.37
C ALA A 303 -23.15 -17.13 11.45
N VAL A 304 -23.16 -16.76 10.16
CA VAL A 304 -22.36 -17.41 9.12
C VAL A 304 -21.40 -16.49 8.39
N ASP A 305 -21.48 -15.18 8.59
CA ASP A 305 -20.71 -14.19 7.83
C ASP A 305 -19.36 -13.81 8.45
N THR A 306 -18.99 -14.39 9.60
CA THR A 306 -17.65 -14.20 10.17
C THR A 306 -16.63 -15.12 9.49
N ARG A 307 -15.37 -14.68 9.44
CA ARG A 307 -14.26 -15.49 8.89
C ARG A 307 -14.16 -16.86 9.56
N GLU A 308 -14.33 -16.91 10.88
CA GLU A 308 -14.31 -18.14 11.68
C GLU A 308 -15.46 -19.08 11.28
N SER A 309 -16.70 -18.56 11.21
CA SER A 309 -17.87 -19.36 10.80
C SER A 309 -17.75 -19.86 9.36
N LEU A 310 -17.32 -19.01 8.42
CA LEU A 310 -17.10 -19.42 7.03
C LEU A 310 -16.02 -20.52 6.94
N THR A 311 -14.91 -20.36 7.64
CA THR A 311 -13.84 -21.38 7.67
C THR A 311 -14.36 -22.70 8.24
N LYS A 312 -15.20 -22.66 9.28
CA LYS A 312 -15.83 -23.86 9.85
C LYS A 312 -16.77 -24.56 8.87
N HIS A 313 -17.63 -23.82 8.18
CA HIS A 313 -18.61 -24.37 7.23
C HIS A 313 -17.98 -24.85 5.93
N PHE A 314 -16.96 -24.18 5.40
CA PHE A 314 -16.37 -24.54 4.10
C PHE A 314 -15.07 -25.36 4.23
N GLY A 315 -14.39 -25.31 5.37
CA GLY A 315 -13.07 -25.93 5.55
C GLY A 315 -13.06 -27.45 5.50
N HIS A 316 -14.17 -28.12 5.80
CA HIS A 316 -14.27 -29.58 5.73
C HIS A 316 -14.59 -30.10 4.32
N LEU A 317 -15.02 -29.21 3.40
CA LEU A 317 -15.39 -29.60 2.04
C LEU A 317 -14.17 -30.02 1.22
N SER A 318 -14.45 -30.81 0.16
CA SER A 318 -13.43 -31.20 -0.80
C SER A 318 -13.02 -30.02 -1.72
N PRO A 319 -11.81 -30.03 -2.31
CA PRO A 319 -11.40 -29.02 -3.28
C PRO A 319 -12.37 -28.92 -4.47
N ASN A 320 -12.90 -30.06 -4.96
CA ASN A 320 -13.86 -30.06 -6.07
C ASN A 320 -15.18 -29.39 -5.68
N THR A 321 -15.68 -29.64 -4.47
CA THR A 321 -16.89 -29.00 -3.94
C THR A 321 -16.70 -27.48 -3.82
N LEU A 322 -15.55 -27.03 -3.28
CA LEU A 322 -15.24 -25.60 -3.16
C LEU A 322 -15.15 -24.92 -4.53
N HIS A 323 -14.54 -25.58 -5.52
CA HIS A 323 -14.49 -25.09 -6.90
C HIS A 323 -15.90 -24.93 -7.47
N GLN A 324 -16.75 -25.95 -7.32
CA GLN A 324 -18.13 -25.90 -7.80
C GLN A 324 -18.92 -24.76 -7.15
N VAL A 325 -18.78 -24.55 -5.84
CA VAL A 325 -19.39 -23.39 -5.15
C VAL A 325 -18.92 -22.08 -5.79
N ALA A 326 -17.61 -21.93 -6.01
CA ALA A 326 -17.05 -20.74 -6.65
C ALA A 326 -17.53 -20.54 -8.10
N SER A 327 -17.74 -21.62 -8.86
CA SER A 327 -18.26 -21.53 -10.23
C SER A 327 -19.72 -21.08 -10.27
N TYR A 328 -20.58 -21.55 -9.35
CA TYR A 328 -21.96 -21.05 -9.22
C TYR A 328 -22.03 -19.55 -8.92
N LEU A 329 -21.03 -19.03 -8.21
CA LEU A 329 -20.90 -17.60 -7.90
C LEU A 329 -20.22 -16.79 -9.02
N CYS A 330 -19.97 -17.41 -10.18
CA CYS A 330 -19.29 -16.81 -11.32
C CYS A 330 -17.87 -16.31 -10.98
N LEU A 331 -17.18 -17.00 -10.07
CA LEU A 331 -15.79 -16.68 -9.67
C LEU A 331 -14.79 -17.54 -10.42
N LEU A 332 -15.14 -18.79 -10.72
CA LEU A 332 -14.31 -19.72 -11.48
C LEU A 332 -15.11 -20.28 -12.68
N PRO A 333 -14.42 -20.79 -13.72
CA PRO A 333 -15.06 -21.61 -14.75
C PRO A 333 -15.78 -22.81 -14.14
N GLU A 334 -16.73 -23.39 -14.88
CA GLU A 334 -17.37 -24.64 -14.45
C GLU A 334 -16.37 -25.79 -14.41
N LEU A 335 -16.42 -26.59 -13.34
CA LEU A 335 -15.64 -27.82 -13.22
C LEU A 335 -16.36 -28.92 -14.00
N ALA A 336 -15.73 -29.43 -15.07
CA ALA A 336 -16.31 -30.49 -15.89
C ALA A 336 -16.50 -31.79 -15.09
N GLU A 337 -17.54 -32.55 -15.41
CA GLU A 337 -17.81 -33.83 -14.75
C GLU A 337 -16.62 -34.79 -14.90
N GLY A 338 -16.20 -35.38 -13.78
CA GLY A 338 -15.07 -36.31 -13.74
C GLY A 338 -13.68 -35.67 -13.79
N GLN A 339 -13.57 -34.34 -13.79
CA GLN A 339 -12.29 -33.64 -13.65
C GLN A 339 -12.08 -33.14 -12.22
N ASP A 340 -10.84 -33.26 -11.74
CA ASP A 340 -10.42 -32.64 -10.50
C ASP A 340 -10.04 -31.18 -10.71
N THR A 341 -10.24 -30.37 -9.68
CA THR A 341 -9.79 -28.98 -9.67
C THR A 341 -8.27 -28.89 -9.82
N ILE A 342 -7.81 -27.91 -10.58
CA ILE A 342 -6.39 -27.54 -10.63
C ILE A 342 -5.96 -26.62 -9.47
N TYR A 343 -6.93 -26.04 -8.77
CA TYR A 343 -6.67 -25.13 -7.65
C TYR A 343 -6.52 -25.88 -6.33
N GLU A 344 -5.54 -25.46 -5.53
CA GLU A 344 -5.32 -25.94 -4.16
C GLU A 344 -6.49 -25.59 -3.24
N LYS A 345 -6.68 -26.39 -2.19
CA LYS A 345 -7.80 -26.26 -1.25
C LYS A 345 -7.76 -24.91 -0.53
N GLU A 346 -6.58 -24.51 -0.07
CA GLU A 346 -6.32 -23.29 0.68
C GLU A 346 -6.70 -22.06 -0.16
N TYR A 347 -6.38 -22.07 -1.46
CA TYR A 347 -6.74 -21.01 -2.39
C TYR A 347 -8.25 -20.89 -2.58
N LEU A 348 -8.94 -22.01 -2.80
CA LEU A 348 -10.40 -22.04 -2.98
C LEU A 348 -11.14 -21.62 -1.71
N LEU A 349 -10.65 -22.06 -0.55
CA LEU A 349 -11.21 -21.67 0.74
C LEU A 349 -11.02 -20.16 0.97
N GLU A 350 -9.82 -19.63 0.77
CA GLU A 350 -9.55 -18.19 0.94
C GLU A 350 -10.39 -17.35 -0.03
N LEU A 351 -10.57 -17.80 -1.27
CA LEU A 351 -11.41 -17.13 -2.27
C LEU A 351 -12.87 -16.98 -1.78
N LEU A 352 -13.44 -18.05 -1.23
CA LEU A 352 -14.81 -18.03 -0.72
C LEU A 352 -14.90 -17.23 0.59
N VAL A 353 -13.95 -17.42 1.51
CA VAL A 353 -13.96 -16.76 2.82
C VAL A 353 -13.76 -15.25 2.67
N SER A 354 -12.68 -14.79 2.03
CA SER A 354 -12.36 -13.35 1.90
C SER A 354 -13.43 -12.54 1.16
N ARG A 355 -14.17 -13.17 0.26
CA ARG A 355 -15.25 -12.51 -0.49
C ARG A 355 -16.51 -12.26 0.35
N HIS A 356 -16.77 -13.14 1.31
CA HIS A 356 -18.02 -13.20 2.07
C HIS A 356 -17.84 -12.85 3.55
N GLU A 357 -16.60 -12.73 4.05
CA GLU A 357 -16.36 -12.33 5.43
C GLU A 357 -16.88 -10.91 5.71
N ARG A 358 -17.44 -10.72 6.89
CA ARG A 358 -17.88 -9.43 7.39
C ARG A 358 -16.68 -8.48 7.44
N ARG A 359 -16.84 -7.30 6.84
CA ARG A 359 -15.85 -6.24 6.85
C ARG A 359 -16.27 -5.14 7.82
N ILE A 360 -15.29 -4.60 8.55
CA ILE A 360 -15.46 -3.33 9.26
C ILE A 360 -15.49 -2.19 8.24
N SER A 361 -16.25 -1.15 8.54
CA SER A 361 -16.31 0.04 7.68
C SER A 361 -15.00 0.82 7.72
N GLN A 362 -14.76 1.64 6.69
CA GLN A 362 -13.59 2.54 6.64
C GLN A 362 -13.56 3.51 7.84
N ILE A 363 -14.73 3.96 8.29
CA ILE A 363 -14.85 4.84 9.45
C ILE A 363 -14.48 4.11 10.75
N GLU A 364 -14.99 2.89 10.95
CA GLU A 364 -14.63 2.08 12.12
C GLU A 364 -13.13 1.76 12.14
N GLN A 365 -12.55 1.43 10.98
CA GLN A 365 -11.12 1.20 10.84
C GLN A 365 -10.31 2.45 11.21
N LEU A 366 -10.71 3.64 10.74
CA LEU A 366 -10.07 4.90 11.10
C LEU A 366 -10.18 5.21 12.60
N ASN A 367 -11.35 4.99 13.21
CA ASN A 367 -11.58 5.25 14.63
C ASN A 367 -10.73 4.36 15.55
N GLN A 368 -10.38 3.16 15.08
CA GLN A 368 -9.48 2.23 15.78
C GLN A 368 -8.00 2.63 15.70
N MET A 369 -7.62 3.56 14.80
CA MET A 369 -6.22 3.93 14.62
C MET A 369 -5.69 4.74 15.82
N PRO A 370 -4.55 4.33 16.42
CA PRO A 370 -3.82 5.18 17.36
C PRO A 370 -3.33 6.46 16.67
N LEU A 371 -3.37 7.57 17.40
CA LEU A 371 -2.88 8.86 16.89
C LEU A 371 -1.36 8.96 16.94
N TYR A 372 -0.74 8.39 17.98
CA TYR A 372 0.69 8.44 18.19
C TYR A 372 1.40 7.23 17.58
N PRO A 373 2.58 7.41 16.96
CA PRO A 373 3.36 6.31 16.43
C PRO A 373 4.00 5.49 17.55
N THR A 374 4.28 4.23 17.25
CA THR A 374 4.97 3.28 18.14
C THR A 374 6.32 2.89 17.54
N GLU A 375 7.15 2.17 18.30
CA GLU A 375 8.41 1.59 17.83
C GLU A 375 8.28 0.78 16.53
N LYS A 376 7.11 0.17 16.28
CA LYS A 376 6.82 -0.60 15.07
C LYS A 376 6.70 0.27 13.81
N ILE A 377 6.43 1.56 13.97
CA ILE A 377 6.21 2.52 12.86
C ILE A 377 7.38 3.48 12.72
N ILE A 378 7.92 3.99 13.84
CA ILE A 378 8.91 5.09 13.85
C ILE A 378 10.16 4.75 13.02
N TRP A 379 10.63 3.51 13.08
CA TRP A 379 11.82 3.04 12.34
C TRP A 379 11.49 2.20 11.11
N ASP A 380 10.23 2.15 10.68
CA ASP A 380 9.85 1.45 9.45
C ASP A 380 10.04 2.36 8.22
N GLU A 381 11.17 2.20 7.53
CA GLU A 381 11.59 3.06 6.42
C GLU A 381 10.71 2.93 5.16
N ASN A 382 9.83 1.91 5.09
CA ASN A 382 8.87 1.77 4.00
C ASN A 382 7.72 2.79 4.07
N ILE A 383 7.45 3.30 5.27
CA ILE A 383 6.35 4.25 5.56
C ILE A 383 6.84 5.54 6.24
N VAL A 384 8.00 5.51 6.89
CA VAL A 384 8.69 6.67 7.46
C VAL A 384 10.11 6.72 6.85
N PRO A 385 10.23 7.13 5.57
CA PRO A 385 11.52 7.17 4.87
C PRO A 385 12.47 8.18 5.53
N THR A 386 13.78 7.94 5.38
CA THR A 386 14.78 8.92 5.80
C THR A 386 14.99 10.02 4.75
N GLU A 387 15.60 11.14 5.14
CA GLU A 387 16.06 12.18 4.20
C GLU A 387 16.97 11.65 3.07
N TYR A 388 17.59 10.48 3.26
CA TYR A 388 18.47 9.84 2.27
C TYR A 388 17.73 8.96 1.26
N TYR A 389 16.40 8.91 1.30
CA TYR A 389 15.61 8.14 0.35
C TYR A 389 15.89 8.59 -1.10
N SER A 390 16.46 7.70 -1.91
CA SER A 390 16.92 8.03 -3.27
C SER A 390 15.80 8.16 -4.31
N GLY A 391 14.60 7.66 -3.99
CA GLY A 391 13.50 7.54 -4.96
C GLY A 391 13.61 6.32 -5.89
N GLU A 392 14.58 5.42 -5.68
CA GLU A 392 14.72 4.21 -6.51
C GLU A 392 13.72 3.09 -6.13
N GLY A 393 13.29 3.03 -4.87
CA GLY A 393 12.26 2.11 -4.38
C GLY A 393 10.84 2.67 -4.50
N CYS A 394 9.84 1.92 -4.05
CA CYS A 394 8.56 2.52 -3.63
C CYS A 394 8.51 2.57 -2.12
N LEU A 395 7.53 3.35 -1.65
CA LEU A 395 7.10 3.42 -0.27
C LEU A 395 5.63 3.02 -0.21
N ALA A 396 5.20 2.46 0.92
CA ALA A 396 3.79 2.17 1.19
C ALA A 396 3.06 3.45 1.64
N LEU A 397 3.11 4.48 0.79
CA LEU A 397 2.58 5.81 1.06
C LEU A 397 1.46 6.18 0.10
N PRO A 398 0.41 6.89 0.57
CA PRO A 398 -0.57 7.50 -0.31
C PRO A 398 0.09 8.52 -1.25
N LYS A 399 -0.36 8.54 -2.52
CA LYS A 399 0.05 9.57 -3.48
C LYS A 399 -1.01 10.69 -3.52
N LEU A 400 -0.56 11.95 -3.52
CA LEU A 400 -1.41 13.10 -3.81
C LEU A 400 -1.27 13.48 -5.29
N ASN A 401 -2.39 13.58 -6.00
CA ASN A 401 -2.45 14.02 -7.39
C ASN A 401 -3.76 14.80 -7.59
N LEU A 402 -4.23 14.93 -8.84
CA LEU A 402 -5.40 15.73 -9.20
C LEU A 402 -6.75 15.18 -8.69
N GLN A 403 -6.86 13.86 -8.49
CA GLN A 403 -8.15 13.21 -8.21
C GLN A 403 -8.09 12.29 -6.99
N PHE A 404 -9.23 12.23 -6.29
CA PHE A 404 -9.50 11.36 -5.14
C PHE A 404 -10.85 10.68 -5.37
N LEU A 405 -11.04 9.48 -4.82
CA LEU A 405 -12.27 8.70 -5.03
C LEU A 405 -13.48 9.35 -4.36
N THR A 406 -13.30 9.80 -3.13
CA THR A 406 -14.33 10.45 -2.31
C THR A 406 -13.68 11.48 -1.38
N LEU A 407 -14.49 12.26 -0.66
CA LEU A 407 -13.97 13.13 0.40
C LEU A 407 -13.23 12.33 1.49
N HIS A 408 -13.71 11.13 1.82
CA HIS A 408 -13.05 10.25 2.78
C HIS A 408 -11.65 9.83 2.29
N ASP A 409 -11.50 9.46 1.02
CA ASP A 409 -10.20 9.15 0.40
C ASP A 409 -9.25 10.34 0.55
N TYR A 410 -9.68 11.53 0.13
CA TYR A 410 -8.89 12.76 0.23
C TYR A 410 -8.41 13.02 1.67
N LEU A 411 -9.33 13.01 2.64
CA LEU A 411 -8.99 13.27 4.04
C LEU A 411 -8.07 12.18 4.61
N LEU A 412 -8.31 10.91 4.29
CA LEU A 412 -7.51 9.79 4.79
C LEU A 412 -6.08 9.82 4.24
N ARG A 413 -5.88 10.17 2.97
CA ARG A 413 -4.53 10.32 2.41
C ARG A 413 -3.76 11.44 3.09
N ASN A 414 -4.38 12.61 3.26
CA ASN A 414 -3.77 13.74 3.95
C ASN A 414 -3.48 13.41 5.42
N PHE A 415 -4.42 12.78 6.11
CA PHE A 415 -4.25 12.32 7.50
C PHE A 415 -3.05 11.38 7.64
N ASN A 416 -2.94 10.37 6.77
CA ASN A 416 -1.84 9.41 6.81
C ASN A 416 -0.49 10.04 6.48
N LEU A 417 -0.43 10.90 5.45
CA LEU A 417 0.81 11.59 5.08
C LEU A 417 1.28 12.53 6.18
N PHE A 418 0.38 13.34 6.74
CA PHE A 418 0.70 14.21 7.88
C PHE A 418 1.19 13.39 9.08
N ARG A 419 0.49 12.31 9.43
CA ARG A 419 0.87 11.43 10.54
C ARG A 419 2.27 10.83 10.36
N LEU A 420 2.60 10.37 9.15
CA LEU A 420 3.88 9.72 8.86
C LEU A 420 5.02 10.72 8.72
N GLU A 421 4.76 11.91 8.19
CA GLU A 421 5.74 12.99 8.12
C GLU A 421 6.10 13.48 9.53
N SER A 422 5.11 13.75 10.40
CA SER A 422 5.40 14.10 11.79
C SER A 422 6.08 12.97 12.56
N THR A 423 5.86 11.71 12.16
CA THR A 423 6.59 10.57 12.75
C THR A 423 8.08 10.60 12.43
N TYR A 424 8.48 11.16 11.28
CA TYR A 424 9.89 11.35 10.95
C TYR A 424 10.57 12.35 11.89
N GLU A 425 9.92 13.47 12.21
CA GLU A 425 10.43 14.44 13.18
C GLU A 425 10.55 13.81 14.58
N ILE A 426 9.53 13.05 15.00
CA ILE A 426 9.54 12.29 16.27
C ILE A 426 10.71 11.29 16.31
N ARG A 427 11.03 10.62 15.19
CA ARG A 427 12.20 9.73 15.10
C ARG A 427 13.48 10.51 15.40
N GLN A 428 13.69 11.65 14.73
CA GLN A 428 14.89 12.47 14.90
C GLN A 428 15.04 12.95 16.36
N ASP A 429 13.94 13.41 16.98
CA ASP A 429 13.94 13.85 18.37
C ASP A 429 14.28 12.71 19.33
N ILE A 430 13.67 11.53 19.15
CA ILE A 430 13.96 10.35 19.98
C ILE A 430 15.41 9.91 19.82
N GLU A 431 15.93 9.87 18.58
CA GLU A 431 17.30 9.48 18.30
C GLU A 431 18.31 10.43 18.96
N ASP A 432 18.07 11.75 18.91
CA ASP A 432 18.93 12.74 19.56
C ASP A 432 18.90 12.61 21.09
N VAL A 433 17.70 12.59 21.71
CA VAL A 433 17.61 12.60 23.18
C VAL A 433 18.15 11.33 23.81
N VAL A 434 17.81 10.15 23.27
CA VAL A 434 18.27 8.87 23.82
C VAL A 434 19.78 8.71 23.64
N SER A 435 20.32 9.14 22.48
CA SER A 435 21.77 9.14 22.25
C SER A 435 22.52 10.03 23.25
N ARG A 436 21.95 11.18 23.63
CA ARG A 436 22.53 12.07 24.64
C ARG A 436 22.46 11.50 26.05
N MET A 437 21.37 10.80 26.38
CA MET A 437 21.19 10.15 27.68
C MET A 437 22.14 8.96 27.88
N LYS A 438 22.64 8.34 26.80
CA LYS A 438 23.63 7.23 26.82
C LYS A 438 23.18 6.08 27.73
N PRO A 439 22.14 5.32 27.35
CA PRO A 439 21.67 4.19 28.13
C PRO A 439 22.69 3.04 28.08
N TRP A 440 23.19 2.62 29.23
CA TRP A 440 24.10 1.48 29.36
C TRP A 440 23.57 0.46 30.36
N GLN A 441 24.03 -0.77 30.21
CA GLN A 441 23.72 -1.85 31.14
C GLN A 441 24.49 -1.66 32.44
N SER A 442 23.78 -1.76 33.56
CA SER A 442 24.36 -1.81 34.91
C SER A 442 24.77 -3.24 35.29
N GLU A 443 25.53 -3.38 36.37
CA GLU A 443 26.03 -4.68 36.87
C GLU A 443 24.90 -5.67 37.20
N TYR A 444 23.73 -5.19 37.60
CA TYR A 444 22.57 -6.02 37.97
C TYR A 444 21.51 -6.12 36.86
N GLY A 445 21.84 -5.73 35.63
CA GLY A 445 20.93 -5.83 34.48
C GLY A 445 19.88 -4.71 34.35
N GLY A 446 19.93 -3.70 35.22
CA GLY A 446 19.16 -2.44 35.05
C GLY A 446 19.83 -1.47 34.08
N VAL A 447 19.18 -0.33 33.80
CA VAL A 447 19.73 0.75 32.98
C VAL A 447 20.46 1.79 33.84
N VAL A 448 21.62 2.25 33.38
CA VAL A 448 22.31 3.45 33.88
C VAL A 448 22.48 4.42 32.73
N PHE A 449 22.07 5.67 32.93
CA PHE A 449 22.22 6.74 31.95
C PHE A 449 23.52 7.50 32.22
N GLY A 450 24.46 7.43 31.28
CA GLY A 450 25.76 8.10 31.37
C GLY A 450 25.77 9.57 30.94
N GLY A 451 24.62 10.07 30.48
CA GLY A 451 24.46 11.45 30.01
C GLY A 451 23.12 12.04 30.41
N TRP A 452 22.84 13.22 29.88
CA TRP A 452 21.62 13.97 30.15
C TRP A 452 21.11 14.61 28.85
N ALA A 453 19.81 14.85 28.78
CA ALA A 453 19.17 15.56 27.68
C ALA A 453 18.28 16.67 28.23
N ARG A 454 18.16 17.79 27.50
CA ARG A 454 17.25 18.88 27.85
C ARG A 454 15.78 18.44 27.73
N MET A 455 15.47 17.70 26.67
CA MET A 455 14.10 17.29 26.28
C MET A 455 13.73 15.86 26.72
N ALA A 456 14.54 15.20 27.56
CA ALA A 456 14.17 13.90 28.14
C ALA A 456 14.64 13.78 29.59
N GLN A 457 13.80 13.15 30.43
CA GLN A 457 14.07 12.87 31.83
C GLN A 457 13.82 11.40 32.16
N THR A 458 14.48 10.91 33.20
CA THR A 458 14.27 9.56 33.69
C THR A 458 12.96 9.48 34.48
N ILE A 459 12.12 8.51 34.13
CA ILE A 459 10.89 8.23 34.86
C ILE A 459 11.24 7.51 36.16
N THR A 460 10.87 8.09 37.29
CA THR A 460 11.07 7.51 38.63
C THR A 460 9.91 6.61 39.05
N ALA A 461 8.69 6.97 38.64
CA ALA A 461 7.49 6.17 38.86
C ALA A 461 6.51 6.36 37.70
N PHE A 462 5.80 5.29 37.37
CA PHE A 462 4.73 5.27 36.38
C PHE A 462 3.59 4.40 36.90
N SER A 463 2.37 4.94 36.91
CA SER A 463 1.19 4.18 37.33
C SER A 463 -0.02 4.55 36.48
N ILE A 464 -0.78 3.56 36.03
CA ILE A 464 -2.09 3.79 35.40
C ILE A 464 -3.10 3.99 36.53
N VAL A 465 -3.73 5.16 36.57
CA VAL A 465 -4.64 5.57 37.65
C VAL A 465 -6.11 5.49 37.28
N GLU A 466 -6.44 5.48 35.99
CA GLU A 466 -7.81 5.32 35.52
C GLU A 466 -7.85 4.55 34.20
N VAL A 467 -8.79 3.61 34.12
CA VAL A 467 -9.26 3.00 32.86
C VAL A 467 -10.78 3.10 32.87
N ALA A 468 -11.31 4.05 32.10
CA ALA A 468 -12.74 4.27 31.99
C ALA A 468 -13.40 3.16 31.16
N LYS A 469 -14.70 2.95 31.37
CA LYS A 469 -15.46 2.00 30.55
C LYS A 469 -15.51 2.46 29.08
N PRO A 470 -15.50 1.54 28.11
CA PRO A 470 -15.79 1.85 26.71
C PRO A 470 -17.15 2.53 26.54
N ASN A 471 -17.29 3.37 25.50
CA ASN A 471 -18.61 3.82 25.07
C ASN A 471 -19.36 2.65 24.42
N ILE A 472 -20.69 2.77 24.32
CA ILE A 472 -21.52 1.73 23.68
C ILE A 472 -21.10 1.57 22.21
N GLY A 473 -20.72 0.36 21.82
CA GLY A 473 -20.30 0.01 20.46
C GLY A 473 -18.79 0.11 20.21
N GLU A 474 -18.04 0.74 21.11
CA GLU A 474 -16.57 0.80 21.03
C GLU A 474 -15.95 -0.37 21.80
N ASN A 475 -14.87 -0.92 21.29
CA ASN A 475 -14.09 -1.97 21.95
C ASN A 475 -12.83 -1.43 22.67
N TRP A 476 -12.70 -0.10 22.78
CA TRP A 476 -11.64 0.57 23.52
C TRP A 476 -12.23 1.42 24.66
N PRO A 477 -11.52 1.60 25.80
CA PRO A 477 -11.95 2.45 26.89
C PRO A 477 -12.07 3.90 26.43
N ALA A 478 -13.09 4.60 26.92
CA ALA A 478 -13.33 6.01 26.59
C ALA A 478 -12.19 6.92 27.06
N ARG A 479 -11.42 6.49 28.09
CA ARG A 479 -10.29 7.23 28.65
C ARG A 479 -9.36 6.28 29.40
N VAL A 480 -8.06 6.53 29.27
CA VAL A 480 -7.02 5.98 30.15
C VAL A 480 -6.32 7.19 30.79
N ARG A 481 -5.85 7.09 32.03
CA ARG A 481 -4.95 8.10 32.63
C ARG A 481 -3.84 7.41 33.39
N ALA A 482 -2.67 8.05 33.39
CA ALA A 482 -1.52 7.64 34.17
C ALA A 482 -0.96 8.84 34.95
N ASP A 483 -0.13 8.52 35.92
CA ASP A 483 0.73 9.45 36.65
C ASP A 483 2.19 9.09 36.33
N VAL A 484 2.95 10.06 35.81
CA VAL A 484 4.36 9.91 35.43
C VAL A 484 5.25 10.81 36.29
N THR A 485 6.03 10.25 37.21
CA THR A 485 6.94 11.01 38.07
C THR A 485 8.35 11.08 37.49
N VAL A 486 8.94 12.27 37.50
CA VAL A 486 10.34 12.53 37.15
C VAL A 486 11.00 13.37 38.23
N ASN A 487 12.33 13.30 38.32
CA ASN A 487 13.11 14.10 39.26
C ASN A 487 13.84 15.24 38.54
N LEU A 488 13.41 16.49 38.74
CA LEU A 488 14.04 17.68 38.14
C LEU A 488 15.21 18.22 38.96
N ASN A 489 16.13 17.33 39.37
CA ASN A 489 17.41 17.76 39.94
C ASN A 489 18.38 18.18 38.82
N ILE A 490 18.00 19.23 38.08
CA ILE A 490 18.65 19.73 36.88
C ILE A 490 18.82 21.25 36.96
N ARG A 491 19.50 21.85 35.98
CA ARG A 491 19.71 23.31 35.94
C ARG A 491 18.37 24.05 35.91
N ASP A 492 18.30 25.17 36.62
CA ASP A 492 17.04 25.91 36.82
C ASP A 492 16.32 26.22 35.51
N HIS A 493 17.00 26.71 34.47
CA HIS A 493 16.34 27.01 33.19
C HIS A 493 15.65 25.78 32.57
N ILE A 494 16.25 24.58 32.67
CA ILE A 494 15.64 23.34 32.17
C ILE A 494 14.49 22.91 33.07
N LYS A 495 14.64 23.09 34.39
CA LYS A 495 13.56 22.84 35.34
C LYS A 495 12.32 23.70 35.01
N HIS A 496 12.51 24.99 34.75
CA HIS A 496 11.41 25.89 34.37
C HIS A 496 10.76 25.50 33.04
N GLU A 497 11.50 24.92 32.09
CA GLU A 497 10.93 24.41 30.84
C GLU A 497 10.04 23.19 31.08
N TRP A 498 10.48 22.24 31.92
CA TRP A 498 9.67 21.06 32.28
C TRP A 498 8.45 21.42 33.13
N GLU A 499 8.59 22.36 34.08
CA GLU A 499 7.46 22.95 34.82
C GLU A 499 6.58 23.85 33.90
N GLY A 500 7.10 24.18 32.72
CA GLY A 500 6.44 24.91 31.66
C GLY A 500 5.46 24.08 30.83
N LEU A 501 5.43 22.75 30.98
CA LEU A 501 4.48 21.89 30.29
C LEU A 501 3.03 22.30 30.60
N ARG A 502 2.19 22.30 29.57
CA ARG A 502 0.79 22.74 29.61
C ARG A 502 -0.14 21.63 29.17
N LYS A 503 -1.43 21.89 29.41
CA LYS A 503 -2.48 21.01 28.94
C LYS A 503 -2.41 20.90 27.41
N HIS A 504 -2.59 19.69 26.89
CA HIS A 504 -2.49 19.34 25.47
C HIS A 504 -1.07 19.23 24.90
N ASP A 505 -0.02 19.50 25.71
CA ASP A 505 1.34 19.20 25.28
C ASP A 505 1.54 17.69 25.13
N VAL A 506 2.22 17.30 24.04
CA VAL A 506 2.49 15.90 23.74
C VAL A 506 3.86 15.52 24.29
N CYS A 507 3.93 14.37 24.96
CA CYS A 507 5.17 13.75 25.42
C CYS A 507 5.26 12.31 24.92
N PHE A 508 6.47 11.74 24.90
CA PHE A 508 6.70 10.34 24.55
C PHE A 508 7.31 9.58 25.73
N LEU A 509 6.67 8.46 26.08
CA LEU A 509 7.14 7.51 27.07
C LEU A 509 7.98 6.44 26.35
N ILE A 510 9.25 6.35 26.71
CA ILE A 510 10.24 5.53 26.02
C ILE A 510 10.78 4.49 26.99
N THR A 511 10.82 3.22 26.56
CA THR A 511 11.46 2.12 27.29
C THR A 511 12.74 1.73 26.58
N VAL A 512 13.85 1.75 27.32
CA VAL A 512 15.15 1.23 26.86
C VAL A 512 15.62 0.10 27.78
N ARG A 513 16.16 -0.96 27.19
CA ARG A 513 16.81 -2.10 27.85
C ARG A 513 18.20 -2.27 27.21
N PRO A 514 19.18 -1.46 27.63
CA PRO A 514 20.49 -1.44 27.00
C PRO A 514 21.21 -2.78 27.17
N ASN A 515 21.92 -3.18 26.12
CA ASN A 515 22.75 -4.38 26.05
C ASN A 515 24.26 -4.05 26.06
N LEU A 516 24.62 -2.76 25.93
CA LEU A 516 26.01 -2.31 25.88
C LEU A 516 26.55 -2.03 27.30
N PRO A 517 27.78 -2.47 27.63
CA PRO A 517 28.43 -2.15 28.89
C PRO A 517 28.62 -0.65 29.09
N TYR A 518 28.72 -0.24 30.36
CA TYR A 518 29.01 1.14 30.75
C TYR A 518 30.26 1.70 30.05
N GLY A 519 30.15 2.94 29.55
CA GLY A 519 31.24 3.65 28.87
C GLY A 519 31.40 3.33 27.39
N THR A 520 30.65 2.38 26.84
CA THR A 520 30.69 2.04 25.40
C THR A 520 30.26 3.23 24.55
N ARG A 521 31.04 3.56 23.51
CA ARG A 521 30.72 4.66 22.59
C ARG A 521 29.63 4.25 21.61
N PHE A 522 28.67 5.14 21.39
CA PHE A 522 27.65 4.97 20.37
C PHE A 522 28.18 5.39 18.99
N ASP A 523 28.22 4.45 18.04
CA ASP A 523 28.42 4.71 16.61
C ASP A 523 27.09 5.03 15.92
N ARG A 524 26.99 6.21 15.29
CA ARG A 524 25.78 6.65 14.56
C ARG A 524 25.53 5.89 13.26
N ARG A 525 26.48 5.06 12.82
CA ARG A 525 26.35 4.24 11.60
C ARG A 525 25.67 2.90 11.87
N GLN A 526 25.53 2.50 13.13
CA GLN A 526 24.89 1.27 13.53
C GLN A 526 23.38 1.49 13.73
N PRO A 527 22.54 0.43 13.64
CA PRO A 527 21.11 0.54 13.89
C PRO A 527 20.81 1.09 15.29
N PHE A 528 20.18 2.25 15.35
CA PHE A 528 19.91 2.98 16.59
C PHE A 528 19.14 2.15 17.63
N VAL A 529 18.09 1.43 17.19
CA VAL A 529 17.20 0.65 18.07
C VAL A 529 17.97 -0.48 18.77
N GLU A 530 18.74 -1.28 18.01
CA GLU A 530 19.52 -2.41 18.54
C GLU A 530 20.61 -1.94 19.49
N GLN A 531 21.23 -0.81 19.17
CA GLN A 531 22.37 -0.26 19.89
C GLN A 531 21.98 0.40 21.22
N THR A 532 20.85 1.10 21.25
CA THR A 532 20.33 1.73 22.49
C THR A 532 19.48 0.78 23.32
N GLY A 533 19.08 -0.36 22.74
CA GLY A 533 18.16 -1.31 23.34
C GLY A 533 16.75 -0.73 23.48
N LEU A 534 16.32 0.14 22.56
CA LEU A 534 14.98 0.72 22.59
C LEU A 534 13.95 -0.39 22.36
N VAL A 535 12.94 -0.45 23.24
CA VAL A 535 11.93 -1.51 23.24
C VAL A 535 10.54 -0.98 22.93
N TYR A 536 10.12 0.12 23.57
CA TYR A 536 8.77 0.66 23.41
C TYR A 536 8.77 2.18 23.32
N VAL A 537 7.88 2.72 22.48
CA VAL A 537 7.55 4.15 22.41
C VAL A 537 6.02 4.31 22.47
N ARG A 538 5.53 5.12 23.40
CA ARG A 538 4.10 5.46 23.50
C ARG A 538 3.93 6.98 23.64
N GLY A 539 3.09 7.58 22.82
CA GLY A 539 2.73 8.99 22.97
C GLY A 539 1.74 9.19 24.12
N CYS A 540 1.78 10.36 24.74
CA CYS A 540 0.88 10.79 25.80
C CYS A 540 0.59 12.28 25.70
N GLU A 541 -0.54 12.70 26.27
CA GLU A 541 -0.99 14.10 26.24
C GLU A 541 -1.13 14.60 27.69
N VAL A 542 -0.40 15.67 28.01
CA VAL A 542 -0.38 16.26 29.33
C VAL A 542 -1.76 16.85 29.63
N GLN A 543 -2.42 16.40 30.71
CA GLN A 543 -3.62 17.08 31.22
C GLN A 543 -3.27 18.16 32.25
N GLY A 544 -2.15 18.03 32.96
CA GLY A 544 -1.64 19.03 33.90
C GLY A 544 -0.67 18.41 34.91
N MET A 545 -0.05 19.26 35.71
CA MET A 545 0.89 18.85 36.77
C MET A 545 0.14 18.71 38.10
N LEU A 546 0.52 17.79 39.00
CA LEU A 546 -0.20 17.60 40.28
C LEU A 546 0.44 18.37 41.44
N ASP A 547 -0.37 19.13 42.16
CA ASP A 547 0.07 19.77 43.41
C ASP A 547 0.42 18.75 44.51
N ASP A 548 0.99 19.23 45.62
CA ASP A 548 1.33 18.41 46.79
C ASP A 548 0.11 17.69 47.42
N LYS A 549 -1.12 18.00 46.97
CA LYS A 549 -2.37 17.37 47.39
C LYS A 549 -2.93 16.40 46.34
N GLY A 550 -2.18 16.10 45.30
CA GLY A 550 -2.57 15.20 44.22
C GLY A 550 -3.68 15.76 43.31
N ARG A 551 -3.82 17.08 43.22
CA ARG A 551 -4.81 17.75 42.37
C ARG A 551 -4.14 18.35 41.15
N VAL A 552 -4.79 18.22 39.99
CA VAL A 552 -4.30 18.82 38.75
C VAL A 552 -4.31 20.34 38.87
N ILE A 553 -3.17 20.97 38.65
CA ILE A 553 -3.03 22.42 38.59
C ILE A 553 -3.70 22.90 37.30
N GLU A 554 -4.77 23.67 37.43
CA GLU A 554 -5.39 24.37 36.32
C GLU A 554 -4.56 25.61 35.94
N GLU A 555 -4.56 25.97 34.65
CA GLU A 555 -3.81 27.13 34.15
C GLU A 555 -4.25 28.42 34.88
N GLY A 556 -3.37 28.98 35.72
CA GLY A 556 -3.58 30.30 36.33
C GLY A 556 -3.18 30.45 37.81
N THR A 557 -2.86 29.38 38.55
CA THR A 557 -2.47 29.51 39.97
C THR A 557 -1.06 28.98 40.22
N GLY A 558 -0.11 29.89 40.42
CA GLY A 558 1.28 29.57 40.72
C GLY A 558 1.44 28.79 42.02
N GLY A 559 2.04 27.60 41.93
CA GLY A 559 2.38 26.78 43.08
C GLY A 559 3.26 25.61 42.67
N VAL A 560 4.47 25.57 43.25
CA VAL A 560 5.56 24.58 43.11
C VAL A 560 5.04 23.14 43.14
N THR A 561 5.63 22.24 42.35
CA THR A 561 4.90 21.03 41.93
C THR A 561 5.76 19.77 41.76
N LEU A 562 5.17 18.61 42.12
CA LEU A 562 5.61 17.25 41.81
C LEU A 562 5.02 16.79 40.46
N ILE A 563 5.81 16.10 39.65
CA ILE A 563 5.45 15.79 38.26
C ILE A 563 4.69 14.47 38.18
N THR A 564 3.60 14.48 37.42
CA THR A 564 2.72 13.34 37.12
C THR A 564 2.01 13.68 35.81
N GLY A 565 2.52 13.16 34.69
CA GLY A 565 1.94 13.34 33.36
C GLY A 565 0.83 12.34 33.04
N HIS A 566 -0.21 12.79 32.32
CA HIS A 566 -1.35 11.98 31.88
C HIS A 566 -1.14 11.38 30.47
N LEU A 567 -1.87 10.30 30.18
CA LEU A 567 -1.79 9.53 28.95
C LEU A 567 -3.15 9.56 28.26
N VAL A 568 -3.24 10.05 27.04
CA VAL A 568 -4.38 9.76 26.17
C VAL A 568 -3.83 8.98 24.98
N LYS A 569 -4.41 7.81 24.72
CA LYS A 569 -4.12 6.86 23.62
C LYS A 569 -2.71 6.24 23.59
N ALA A 570 -2.58 5.13 24.32
CA ALA A 570 -1.66 4.05 23.99
C ALA A 570 -2.45 2.76 23.75
N TRP A 571 -2.50 2.27 22.50
CA TRP A 571 -2.81 0.88 22.21
C TRP A 571 -1.60 0.28 21.49
N GLY A 572 -1.05 -0.78 22.09
CA GLY A 572 -0.25 -1.78 21.41
C GLY A 572 -0.93 -3.12 21.61
N ASP A 573 -0.94 -3.93 20.55
CA ASP A 573 -1.34 -5.32 20.59
C ASP A 573 -0.73 -6.02 21.81
N THR A 574 -1.59 -6.54 22.68
CA THR A 574 -1.21 -7.64 23.57
C THR A 574 -1.56 -8.92 22.82
N SER A 575 -0.61 -9.37 22.02
CA SER A 575 -0.45 -10.79 21.70
C SER A 575 0.80 -11.29 22.39
#